data_AF-A0AAV2RM51-F1
#
_entry.id   AF-A0AAV2RM51-F1
#
_cell.length_a   1.000
_cell.length_b   1.000
_cell.length_c   1.000
_cell.angle_alpha   90.00
_cell.angle_beta   90.00
_cell.angle_gamma   90.00
#
_symmetry.space_group_name_H-M   'P 1'
#
loop_
_entity.id
_entity.type
_entity.pdbx_description
1 polymer ?
#
loop_
_entity_poly.entity_id
_entity_poly.type
_entity_poly.pdbx_seq_one_letter_code
_entity_poly.pdbx_strand_id
1 'polypeptide(L)'
;MSMPNWDKIDAVKLREYSLMSDIYLSRLSIHRDALGCRDTKCQDENHILHTKNLYNSICKCFTDASKNVLGISKSGKFNCKPGFNDYVKELHDVARKRFVAWREANKPRDHNNPFFREMTVSRAKFKLALRFIKRHENQIRQDAIADALCDDSDGNFWKEIKKMSPNNIPLPTSIDAATGKEEVVHLWEITLKKPS
;
A
#
# COMPACT_ATOMS: atom_id res chain seq x y z
N MET A 1 -5.50 -10.33 -6.27
CA MET A 1 -6.91 -9.87 -6.25
C MET A 1 -7.31 -9.68 -4.82
N SER A 2 -7.62 -8.45 -4.39
CA SER A 2 -8.36 -8.28 -3.14
C SER A 2 -9.82 -8.45 -3.50
N MET A 3 -10.42 -9.57 -3.07
CA MET A 3 -11.85 -9.80 -3.30
C MET A 3 -12.68 -8.97 -2.32
N PRO A 4 -13.81 -8.40 -2.77
CA PRO A 4 -14.77 -7.77 -1.88
C PRO A 4 -15.29 -8.76 -0.84
N ASN A 5 -15.62 -8.28 0.36
CA ASN A 5 -16.39 -9.06 1.33
C ASN A 5 -17.87 -8.95 0.96
N TRP A 6 -18.39 -9.95 0.24
CA TRP A 6 -19.75 -9.97 -0.29
C TRP A 6 -20.84 -10.00 0.79
N ASP A 7 -20.53 -10.49 1.99
CA ASP A 7 -21.50 -10.63 3.09
C ASP A 7 -21.92 -9.28 3.71
N LYS A 8 -21.19 -8.19 3.41
CA LYS A 8 -21.42 -6.85 3.97
C LYS A 8 -21.92 -5.83 2.95
N ILE A 9 -22.25 -6.26 1.73
CA ILE A 9 -22.60 -5.36 0.63
C ILE A 9 -24.12 -5.12 0.64
N ASP A 10 -24.50 -3.84 0.58
CA ASP A 10 -25.88 -3.40 0.47
C ASP A 10 -26.53 -3.88 -0.85
N ALA A 11 -27.82 -4.18 -0.82
CA ALA A 11 -28.58 -4.67 -1.96
C ALA A 11 -28.57 -3.68 -3.14
N VAL A 12 -28.49 -2.37 -2.87
CA VAL A 12 -28.36 -1.34 -3.91
C VAL A 12 -27.02 -1.47 -4.64
N LYS A 13 -25.93 -1.60 -3.90
CA LYS A 13 -24.59 -1.81 -4.46
C LYS A 13 -24.46 -3.13 -5.19
N LEU A 14 -25.16 -4.17 -4.73
CA LEU A 14 -25.19 -5.45 -5.43
C LEU A 14 -25.86 -5.33 -6.80
N ARG A 15 -26.98 -4.60 -6.90
CA ARG A 15 -27.65 -4.32 -8.18
C ARG A 15 -26.78 -3.49 -9.10
N GLU A 16 -26.15 -2.45 -8.57
CA GLU A 16 -25.23 -1.61 -9.33
C GLU A 16 -24.02 -2.39 -9.84
N TYR A 17 -23.46 -3.29 -9.02
CA TYR A 17 -22.38 -4.19 -9.43
C TYR A 17 -22.82 -5.12 -10.58
N SER A 18 -24.03 -5.68 -10.50
CA SER A 18 -24.59 -6.50 -11.58
C SER A 18 -24.68 -5.71 -12.88
N LEU A 19 -25.30 -4.54 -12.84
CA LEU A 19 -25.46 -3.67 -14.01
C LEU A 19 -24.12 -3.30 -14.64
N MET A 20 -23.14 -2.91 -13.82
CA MET A 20 -21.81 -2.53 -14.29
C MET A 20 -21.04 -3.72 -14.88
N SER A 21 -21.20 -4.91 -14.29
CA SER A 21 -20.61 -6.14 -14.81
C SER A 21 -21.18 -6.48 -16.19
N ASP A 22 -22.49 -6.37 -16.37
CA ASP A 22 -23.16 -6.62 -17.66
C ASP A 22 -22.69 -5.63 -18.73
N ILE A 23 -22.59 -4.35 -18.39
CA ILE A 23 -22.06 -3.32 -19.31
C ILE A 23 -20.62 -3.66 -19.74
N TYR A 24 -19.75 -4.05 -18.81
CA TYR A 24 -18.37 -4.37 -19.17
C TYR A 24 -18.24 -5.68 -19.96
N LEU A 25 -19.01 -6.71 -19.62
CA LEU A 25 -19.03 -7.96 -20.38
C LEU A 25 -19.56 -7.75 -21.80
N SER A 26 -20.57 -6.89 -22.00
CA SER A 26 -21.11 -6.58 -23.33
C SER A 26 -20.10 -5.93 -24.28
N ARG A 27 -19.05 -5.31 -23.73
CA ARG A 27 -18.00 -4.63 -24.49
C ARG A 27 -16.79 -5.52 -24.76
N LEU A 28 -16.80 -6.77 -24.27
CA LEU A 28 -15.69 -7.69 -24.48
C LEU A 28 -15.65 -8.17 -25.94
N SER A 29 -14.54 -7.88 -26.61
CA SER A 29 -14.22 -8.49 -27.90
C SER A 29 -13.77 -9.94 -27.69
N ILE A 30 -14.59 -10.89 -28.11
CA ILE A 30 -14.26 -12.31 -28.05
C ILE A 30 -13.58 -12.71 -29.36
N HIS A 31 -12.32 -13.13 -29.28
CA HIS A 31 -11.60 -13.64 -30.45
C HIS A 31 -12.19 -14.99 -30.88
N ARG A 32 -12.47 -15.17 -32.17
CA ARG A 32 -13.09 -16.41 -32.69
C ARG A 32 -12.27 -17.65 -32.32
N ASP A 33 -10.95 -17.52 -32.37
CA ASP A 33 -10.03 -18.63 -32.10
C ASP A 33 -9.98 -19.02 -30.61
N ALA A 34 -10.46 -18.15 -29.71
CA ALA A 34 -10.61 -18.50 -28.29
C ALA A 34 -11.75 -19.51 -28.04
N LEU A 35 -12.75 -19.55 -28.93
CA LEU A 35 -13.92 -20.44 -28.83
C LEU A 35 -13.98 -21.49 -29.95
N GLY A 36 -13.19 -21.31 -31.00
CA GLY A 36 -13.22 -22.14 -32.21
C GLY A 36 -12.47 -23.46 -32.08
N CYS A 37 -11.53 -23.57 -31.15
CA CYS A 37 -10.77 -24.80 -30.95
C CYS A 37 -11.62 -25.83 -30.18
N ARG A 38 -11.86 -27.00 -30.79
CA ARG A 38 -12.58 -28.13 -30.17
C ARG A 38 -11.65 -29.22 -29.66
N ASP A 39 -10.35 -29.05 -29.82
CA ASP A 39 -9.34 -29.99 -29.36
C ASP A 39 -8.93 -29.66 -27.92
N THR A 40 -9.18 -30.58 -27.00
CA THR A 40 -8.86 -30.44 -25.57
C THR A 40 -7.37 -30.55 -25.27
N LYS A 41 -6.55 -30.98 -26.23
CA LYS A 41 -5.09 -31.10 -26.12
C LYS A 41 -4.32 -30.16 -27.06
N CYS A 42 -5.00 -29.15 -27.61
CA CYS A 42 -4.38 -28.19 -28.51
C CYS A 42 -3.18 -27.49 -27.82
N GLN A 43 -2.01 -27.54 -28.47
CA GLN A 43 -0.79 -26.86 -28.02
C GLN A 43 -0.45 -25.62 -28.84
N ASP A 44 -1.39 -25.14 -29.66
CA ASP A 44 -1.20 -23.90 -30.41
C ASP A 44 -1.05 -22.72 -29.44
N GLU A 45 0.10 -22.05 -29.50
CA GLU A 45 0.42 -20.91 -28.66
C GLU A 45 -0.58 -19.77 -28.83
N ASN A 46 -1.11 -19.57 -30.03
CA ASN A 46 -2.11 -18.53 -30.30
C ASN A 46 -3.44 -18.84 -29.63
N HIS A 47 -3.92 -20.08 -29.70
CA HIS A 47 -5.16 -20.50 -29.02
C HIS A 47 -5.04 -20.35 -27.50
N ILE A 48 -3.91 -20.77 -26.94
CA ILE A 48 -3.61 -20.63 -25.52
C ILE A 48 -3.58 -19.14 -25.13
N LEU A 49 -2.93 -18.30 -25.94
CA LEU A 49 -2.85 -16.86 -25.71
C LEU A 49 -4.24 -16.19 -25.79
N HIS A 50 -5.04 -16.49 -26.80
CA HIS A 50 -6.39 -15.94 -26.95
C HIS A 50 -7.31 -16.37 -25.79
N THR A 51 -7.20 -17.62 -25.33
CA THR A 51 -7.95 -18.12 -24.17
C THR A 51 -7.53 -17.42 -22.88
N LYS A 52 -6.22 -17.29 -22.65
CA LYS A 52 -5.67 -16.53 -21.51
C LYS A 52 -6.12 -15.07 -21.54
N ASN A 53 -6.09 -14.43 -22.71
CA ASN A 53 -6.52 -13.06 -22.89
C ASN A 53 -8.01 -12.88 -22.62
N LEU A 54 -8.85 -13.81 -23.08
CA LEU A 54 -10.28 -13.81 -22.79
C LEU A 54 -10.53 -13.93 -21.29
N TYR A 55 -9.91 -14.91 -20.62
CA TYR A 55 -10.00 -15.10 -19.17
C TYR A 55 -9.58 -13.82 -18.41
N ASN A 56 -8.42 -13.28 -18.74
CA ASN A 56 -7.92 -12.05 -18.11
C ASN A 56 -8.85 -10.87 -18.34
N SER A 57 -9.46 -10.76 -19.52
CA SER A 57 -10.40 -9.68 -19.86
C SER A 57 -11.70 -9.80 -19.06
N ILE A 58 -12.23 -11.01 -18.89
CA ILE A 58 -13.40 -11.28 -18.04
C ILE A 58 -13.07 -10.93 -16.58
N CYS A 59 -11.95 -11.41 -16.05
CA CYS A 59 -11.52 -11.07 -14.70
C CYS A 59 -11.34 -9.56 -14.50
N LYS A 60 -10.83 -8.86 -15.51
CA LYS A 60 -10.67 -7.40 -15.49
C LYS A 60 -12.02 -6.69 -15.44
N CYS A 61 -13.01 -7.13 -16.22
CA CYS A 61 -14.37 -6.55 -16.19
C CYS A 61 -14.98 -6.60 -14.78
N PHE A 62 -14.95 -7.75 -14.11
CA PHE A 62 -15.46 -7.88 -12.75
C PHE A 62 -14.64 -7.09 -11.73
N THR A 63 -13.32 -7.02 -11.92
CA THR A 63 -12.45 -6.22 -11.07
C THR A 63 -12.77 -4.74 -11.21
N ASP A 64 -13.01 -4.25 -12.42
CA ASP A 64 -13.30 -2.84 -12.69
C ASP A 64 -14.74 -2.47 -12.30
N ALA A 65 -15.72 -3.37 -12.44
CA ALA A 65 -17.05 -3.24 -11.84
C ALA A 65 -16.96 -3.13 -10.31
N SER A 66 -16.19 -4.02 -9.67
CA SER A 66 -15.98 -4.00 -8.23
C SER A 66 -15.34 -2.68 -7.77
N LYS A 67 -14.33 -2.18 -8.50
CA LYS A 67 -13.69 -0.90 -8.17
C LYS A 67 -14.67 0.27 -8.29
N ASN A 68 -15.46 0.29 -9.36
CA ASN A 68 -16.39 1.38 -9.65
C ASN A 68 -17.47 1.47 -8.58
N VAL A 69 -18.10 0.35 -8.24
CA VAL A 69 -19.24 0.30 -7.31
C VAL A 69 -18.83 0.28 -5.84
N LEU A 70 -17.78 -0.46 -5.50
CA LEU A 70 -17.38 -0.67 -4.10
C LEU A 70 -16.26 0.27 -3.65
N GLY A 71 -15.74 1.11 -4.56
CA GLY A 71 -14.65 2.04 -4.23
C GLY A 71 -13.39 1.32 -3.74
N ILE A 72 -13.17 0.07 -4.16
CA ILE A 72 -11.97 -0.71 -3.80
C ILE A 72 -10.78 -0.09 -4.54
N SER A 73 -10.26 1.01 -4.00
CA SER A 73 -8.94 1.49 -4.36
C SER A 73 -7.92 0.42 -3.97
N LYS A 74 -6.83 0.31 -4.75
CA LYS A 74 -5.67 -0.52 -4.37
C LYS A 74 -5.39 -0.26 -2.90
N SER A 75 -5.27 -1.33 -2.10
CA SER A 75 -5.09 -1.27 -0.65
C SER A 75 -4.30 -0.03 -0.27
N GLY A 76 -4.86 0.81 0.62
CA GLY A 76 -4.34 2.13 0.94
C GLY A 76 -2.82 2.14 0.99
N LYS A 77 -2.22 3.21 0.42
CA LYS A 77 -0.76 3.45 0.36
C LYS A 77 -0.10 2.69 1.50
N PHE A 78 0.69 1.67 1.16
CA PHE A 78 1.42 0.91 2.16
C PHE A 78 2.07 1.94 3.07
N ASN A 79 1.60 2.03 4.32
CA ASN A 79 2.15 2.94 5.31
C ASN A 79 3.55 2.38 5.60
N CYS A 80 4.48 2.73 4.73
CA CYS A 80 5.88 2.41 4.85
C CYS A 80 6.30 3.13 6.13
N LYS A 81 6.44 2.35 7.20
CA LYS A 81 6.92 2.88 8.46
C LYS A 81 8.26 3.56 8.16
N PRO A 82 8.52 4.76 8.69
CA PRO A 82 9.83 5.39 8.58
C PRO A 82 10.94 4.37 8.92
N GLY A 83 11.96 4.26 8.06
CA GLY A 83 13.03 3.27 8.19
C GLY A 83 12.72 1.85 7.72
N PHE A 84 11.51 1.52 7.23
CA PHE A 84 11.21 0.17 6.75
C PHE A 84 12.08 -0.20 5.53
N ASN A 85 12.22 0.73 4.59
CA ASN A 85 13.03 0.51 3.40
C ASN A 85 14.52 0.35 3.74
N ASP A 86 15.02 1.13 4.69
CA ASP A 86 16.45 1.21 4.98
C ASP A 86 16.91 0.10 5.93
N TYR A 87 16.09 -0.26 6.93
CA TYR A 87 16.49 -1.21 7.98
C TYR A 87 15.80 -2.57 7.89
N VAL A 88 14.64 -2.68 7.22
CA VAL A 88 13.79 -3.89 7.31
C VAL A 88 13.55 -4.58 5.99
N LYS A 89 13.60 -3.88 4.85
CA LYS A 89 13.27 -4.43 3.52
C LYS A 89 14.12 -5.64 3.17
N GLU A 90 15.45 -5.52 3.25
CA GLU A 90 16.34 -6.63 2.93
C GLU A 90 16.15 -7.83 3.87
N LEU A 91 16.00 -7.56 5.17
CA LEU A 91 15.77 -8.61 6.17
C LEU A 91 14.41 -9.30 5.98
N HIS A 92 13.40 -8.55 5.56
CA HIS A 92 12.09 -9.08 5.19
C HIS A 92 12.18 -9.99 3.96
N ASP A 93 12.90 -9.57 2.91
CA ASP A 93 13.05 -10.35 1.69
C ASP A 93 13.82 -11.65 1.94
N VAL A 94 14.89 -11.59 2.75
CA VAL A 94 15.64 -12.78 3.18
C VAL A 94 14.73 -13.71 4.01
N ALA A 95 14.01 -13.18 5.00
CA ALA A 95 13.11 -13.99 5.81
C ALA A 95 12.00 -14.64 4.95
N ARG A 96 11.48 -13.92 3.95
CA ARG A 96 10.48 -14.44 3.02
C ARG A 96 11.03 -15.56 2.15
N LYS A 97 12.23 -15.39 1.58
CA LYS A 97 12.90 -16.43 0.77
C LYS A 97 13.13 -17.69 1.60
N ARG A 98 13.69 -17.57 2.82
CA ARG A 98 13.92 -18.72 3.71
C ARG A 98 12.64 -19.40 4.16
N PHE A 99 11.56 -18.63 4.38
CA PHE A 99 10.24 -19.19 4.68
C PHE A 99 9.67 -20.01 3.52
N VAL A 100 9.83 -19.54 2.28
CA VAL A 100 9.37 -20.28 1.09
C VAL A 100 10.16 -21.59 0.95
N ALA A 101 11.49 -21.55 1.08
CA ALA A 101 12.34 -22.75 1.05
C ALA A 101 11.96 -23.77 2.14
N TRP A 102 11.73 -23.31 3.37
CA TRP A 102 11.25 -24.17 4.46
C TRP A 102 9.88 -24.80 4.17
N ARG A 103 8.98 -24.06 3.51
CA ARG A 103 7.67 -24.56 3.11
C ARG A 103 7.78 -25.61 2.00
N GLU A 104 8.66 -25.40 1.03
CA GLU A 104 8.94 -26.35 -0.06
C GLU A 104 9.59 -27.64 0.44
N ALA A 105 10.41 -27.55 1.49
CA ALA A 105 10.98 -28.71 2.18
C ALA A 105 9.99 -29.49 3.07
N ASN A 106 8.68 -29.29 2.90
CA ASN A 106 7.60 -29.88 3.73
C ASN A 106 7.64 -29.48 5.22
N LYS A 107 8.11 -28.28 5.53
CA LYS A 107 8.02 -27.68 6.87
C LYS A 107 8.70 -28.52 7.97
N PRO A 108 9.99 -28.87 7.81
CA PRO A 108 10.72 -29.65 8.80
C PRO A 108 10.74 -28.92 10.15
N ARG A 109 10.61 -29.65 11.26
CA ARG A 109 10.65 -29.09 12.62
C ARG A 109 11.91 -29.45 13.40
N ASP A 110 12.77 -30.26 12.81
CA ASP A 110 14.03 -30.66 13.43
C ASP A 110 15.03 -29.49 13.45
N HIS A 111 15.64 -29.26 14.59
CA HIS A 111 16.67 -28.25 14.80
C HIS A 111 17.96 -28.54 14.03
N ASN A 112 18.22 -29.80 13.68
CA ASN A 112 19.34 -30.20 12.84
C ASN A 112 19.10 -29.90 11.35
N ASN A 113 17.84 -29.63 10.95
CA ASN A 113 17.52 -29.34 9.57
C ASN A 113 17.93 -27.89 9.20
N PRO A 114 18.77 -27.69 8.16
CA PRO A 114 19.20 -26.37 7.74
C PRO A 114 18.05 -25.42 7.40
N PHE A 115 17.00 -25.89 6.73
CA PHE A 115 15.86 -25.05 6.34
C PHE A 115 15.10 -24.52 7.55
N PHE A 116 14.94 -25.33 8.60
CA PHE A 116 14.27 -24.90 9.83
C PHE A 116 15.10 -23.87 10.60
N ARG A 117 16.42 -24.11 10.73
CA ARG A 117 17.34 -23.20 11.40
C ARG A 117 17.43 -21.85 10.68
N GLU A 118 17.62 -21.85 9.36
CA GLU A 118 17.71 -20.64 8.56
C GLU A 118 16.40 -19.83 8.57
N MET A 119 15.25 -20.49 8.46
CA MET A 119 13.93 -19.85 8.58
C MET A 119 13.75 -19.18 9.95
N THR A 120 14.14 -19.88 11.02
CA THR A 120 14.02 -19.36 12.39
C THR A 120 14.93 -18.15 12.62
N VAL A 121 16.21 -18.25 12.22
CA VAL A 121 17.19 -17.17 12.38
C VAL A 121 16.81 -15.94 11.57
N SER A 122 16.45 -16.11 10.29
CA SER A 122 16.06 -14.99 9.42
C SER A 122 14.80 -14.30 9.93
N ARG A 123 13.80 -15.06 10.39
CA ARG A 123 12.60 -14.52 11.04
C ARG A 123 12.92 -13.74 12.31
N ALA A 124 13.83 -14.24 13.15
CA ALA A 124 14.27 -13.55 14.37
C ALA A 124 14.94 -12.21 14.04
N LYS A 125 15.86 -12.18 13.06
CA LYS A 125 16.53 -10.95 12.59
C LYS A 125 15.54 -9.91 12.07
N PHE A 126 14.60 -10.33 11.21
CA PHE A 126 13.53 -9.45 10.72
C PHE A 126 12.68 -8.87 11.87
N LYS A 127 12.29 -9.71 12.85
CA LYS A 127 11.52 -9.25 14.01
C LYS A 127 12.31 -8.31 14.92
N LEU A 128 13.62 -8.51 15.05
CA LEU A 128 14.50 -7.62 15.79
C LEU A 128 14.57 -6.25 15.13
N ALA A 129 14.76 -6.20 13.81
CA ALA A 129 14.77 -4.93 13.06
C ALA A 129 13.43 -4.18 13.15
N LEU A 130 12.29 -4.90 13.10
CA LEU A 130 10.99 -4.28 13.36
C LEU A 130 10.87 -3.66 14.76
N ARG A 131 11.45 -4.30 15.78
CA ARG A 131 11.48 -3.74 17.14
C ARG A 131 12.41 -2.53 17.21
N PHE A 132 13.54 -2.57 16.50
CA PHE A 132 14.49 -1.47 16.42
C PHE A 132 13.81 -0.22 15.85
N ILE A 133 13.21 -0.31 14.67
CA ILE A 133 12.48 0.81 14.05
C ILE A 133 11.40 1.34 15.00
N LYS A 134 10.60 0.45 15.60
CA LYS A 134 9.53 0.87 16.51
C LYS A 134 10.05 1.66 17.72
N ARG A 135 11.24 1.32 18.24
CA ARG A 135 11.84 2.04 19.38
C ARG A 135 12.46 3.38 18.97
N HIS A 136 13.04 3.45 17.78
CA HIS A 136 13.81 4.59 17.30
C HIS A 136 13.04 5.39 16.24
N GLU A 137 11.72 5.20 16.14
CA GLU A 137 10.89 5.77 15.06
C GLU A 137 10.98 7.30 15.02
N ASN A 138 10.99 7.94 16.19
CA ASN A 138 11.12 9.40 16.29
C ASN A 138 12.51 9.88 15.87
N GLN A 139 13.57 9.19 16.28
CA GLN A 139 14.94 9.52 15.90
C GLN A 139 15.14 9.34 14.39
N ILE A 140 14.74 8.19 13.83
CA ILE A 140 14.80 7.92 12.38
C ILE A 140 14.06 9.00 11.58
N ARG A 141 12.91 9.49 12.07
CA ARG A 141 12.20 10.60 11.41
C ARG A 141 12.96 11.93 11.54
N GLN A 142 13.56 12.22 12.68
CA GLN A 142 14.34 13.44 12.89
C GLN A 142 15.60 13.44 12.03
N ASP A 143 16.31 12.32 11.98
CA ASP A 143 17.49 12.11 11.13
C ASP A 143 17.13 12.31 9.66
N ALA A 144 16.02 11.73 9.19
CA ALA A 144 15.54 11.93 7.82
C ALA A 144 15.21 13.41 7.49
N ILE A 145 14.76 14.20 8.46
CA ILE A 145 14.54 15.64 8.27
C ILE A 145 15.88 16.39 8.25
N ALA A 146 16.81 16.03 9.14
CA ALA A 146 18.14 16.63 9.18
C ALA A 146 18.89 16.37 7.87
N ASP A 147 18.84 15.13 7.36
CA ASP A 147 19.40 14.75 6.07
C ASP A 147 18.74 15.55 4.95
N ALA A 148 17.41 15.62 4.92
CA ALA A 148 16.67 16.38 3.91
C ALA A 148 16.90 17.91 3.98
N LEU A 149 17.33 18.43 5.13
CA LEU A 149 17.74 19.83 5.31
C LEU A 149 19.15 20.06 4.78
N CYS A 150 20.06 19.11 4.98
CA CYS A 150 21.42 19.18 4.46
C CYS A 150 21.45 19.06 2.92
N ASP A 151 20.50 18.33 2.34
CA ASP A 151 20.43 18.00 0.90
C ASP A 151 19.56 18.97 0.07
N ASP A 152 19.36 20.23 0.53
CA ASP A 152 18.34 21.23 0.12
C ASP A 152 18.26 21.57 -1.38
N SER A 153 17.90 20.57 -2.20
CA SER A 153 17.91 20.63 -3.66
C SER A 153 16.51 20.62 -4.27
N ASP A 154 15.47 20.16 -3.55
CA ASP A 154 14.15 19.90 -4.17
C ASP A 154 12.94 20.06 -3.22
N GLY A 155 13.07 20.86 -2.15
CA GLY A 155 12.00 21.07 -1.17
C GLY A 155 11.60 19.79 -0.41
N ASN A 156 12.51 18.80 -0.36
CA ASN A 156 12.32 17.53 0.34
C ASN A 156 12.15 17.72 1.84
N PHE A 157 12.83 18.70 2.43
CA PHE A 157 12.61 19.14 3.80
C PHE A 157 11.13 19.42 4.10
N TRP A 158 10.46 20.24 3.28
CA TRP A 158 9.05 20.56 3.46
C TRP A 158 8.12 19.35 3.25
N LYS A 159 8.51 18.40 2.40
CA LYS A 159 7.77 17.13 2.23
C LYS A 159 7.87 16.28 3.49
N GLU A 160 9.04 16.18 4.13
CA GLU A 160 9.22 15.44 5.38
C GLU A 160 8.50 16.12 6.56
N ILE A 161 8.56 17.45 6.68
CA ILE A 161 7.81 18.20 7.71
C ILE A 161 6.30 17.99 7.58
N LYS A 162 5.75 18.03 6.35
CA LYS A 162 4.33 17.77 6.11
C LYS A 162 3.90 16.36 6.52
N LYS A 163 4.80 15.38 6.54
CA LYS A 163 4.48 14.02 7.03
C LYS A 163 4.41 13.95 8.55
N MET A 164 5.11 14.83 9.28
CA MET A 164 5.02 14.92 10.74
C MET A 164 3.82 15.74 11.21
N SER A 165 3.43 16.76 10.45
CA SER A 165 2.27 17.58 10.80
C SER A 165 1.03 16.71 10.86
N PRO A 166 0.34 16.62 12.01
CA PRO A 166 -0.97 16.02 12.04
C PRO A 166 -1.85 16.89 11.16
N ASN A 167 -2.35 16.34 10.05
CA ASN A 167 -3.29 16.99 9.12
C ASN A 167 -4.62 17.45 9.79
N ASN A 168 -4.71 17.41 11.11
CA ASN A 168 -5.91 17.59 11.89
C ASN A 168 -5.64 18.19 13.29
N ILE A 169 -4.53 18.91 13.49
CA ILE A 169 -4.50 19.82 14.65
C ILE A 169 -5.44 20.97 14.28
N PRO A 170 -6.57 21.18 14.97
CA PRO A 170 -7.33 22.39 14.79
C PRO A 170 -6.37 23.56 15.01
N LEU A 171 -6.34 24.50 14.05
CA LEU A 171 -5.59 25.75 14.21
C LEU A 171 -5.88 26.28 15.62
N PRO A 172 -4.87 26.56 16.45
CA PRO A 172 -5.09 27.11 17.77
C PRO A 172 -5.96 28.35 17.60
N THR A 173 -7.17 28.31 18.15
CA THR A 173 -8.08 29.44 18.07
C THR A 173 -7.60 30.58 18.95
N SER A 174 -6.58 30.35 19.80
CA SER A 174 -6.04 31.34 20.70
C SER A 174 -4.51 31.32 20.85
N ILE A 175 -3.93 32.51 21.06
CA ILE A 175 -2.51 32.74 21.41
C ILE A 175 -2.46 33.76 22.55
N ASP A 176 -1.81 33.39 23.66
CA ASP A 176 -1.63 34.11 24.95
C ASP A 176 -2.92 34.64 25.63
N ALA A 177 -3.77 35.37 24.91
CA ALA A 177 -5.10 35.82 25.35
C ALA A 177 -6.06 36.13 24.18
N ALA A 178 -5.56 36.28 22.95
CA ALA A 178 -6.38 36.54 21.77
C ALA A 178 -7.10 35.27 21.34
N THR A 179 -8.41 35.33 21.09
CA THR A 179 -9.22 34.22 20.59
C THR A 179 -9.94 34.61 19.30
N GLY A 180 -9.62 33.94 18.20
CA GLY A 180 -10.20 34.19 16.89
C GLY A 180 -9.24 34.86 15.91
N LYS A 181 -9.58 34.77 14.62
CA LYS A 181 -8.71 35.15 13.51
C LYS A 181 -8.30 36.63 13.56
N GLU A 182 -9.22 37.50 13.93
CA GLU A 182 -9.03 38.96 13.94
C GLU A 182 -8.11 39.41 15.06
N GLU A 183 -8.34 38.90 16.28
CA GLU A 183 -7.51 39.24 17.45
C GLU A 183 -6.08 38.71 17.30
N VAL A 184 -5.92 37.52 16.73
CA VAL A 184 -4.59 36.96 16.43
C VAL A 184 -3.86 37.82 15.39
N VAL A 185 -4.52 38.23 14.30
CA VAL A 185 -3.90 39.13 13.30
C VAL A 185 -3.48 40.46 13.94
N HIS A 186 -4.33 41.05 14.77
CA HIS A 186 -4.02 42.29 15.47
C HIS A 186 -2.82 42.13 16.43
N LEU A 187 -2.71 40.99 17.12
CA LEU A 187 -1.58 40.66 18.01
C LEU A 187 -0.27 40.53 17.23
N TRP A 188 -0.29 39.90 16.04
CA TRP A 188 0.86 39.85 15.13
C TRP A 188 1.24 41.23 14.59
N GLU A 189 0.27 42.08 14.27
CA GLU A 189 0.56 43.46 13.84
C GLU A 189 1.25 44.27 14.93
N ILE A 190 0.81 44.17 16.18
CA ILE A 190 1.43 44.88 17.31
C ILE A 190 2.85 44.37 17.56
N THR A 191 3.04 43.04 17.54
CA THR A 191 4.34 42.42 17.84
C THR A 191 5.36 42.67 16.73
N LEU A 192 4.95 42.69 15.46
CA LEU A 192 5.81 42.96 14.31
C LEU A 192 6.04 44.47 14.07
N LYS A 193 5.17 45.35 14.60
CA LYS A 193 5.33 46.81 14.53
C LYS A 193 6.11 47.42 15.70
N LYS A 194 6.63 46.63 16.66
CA LYS A 194 7.59 47.18 17.64
C LYS A 194 8.84 47.66 16.89
N PRO A 195 9.13 48.97 16.84
CA PRO A 195 10.42 49.43 16.38
C PRO A 195 11.48 49.07 17.43
N SER A 196 12.69 48.81 16.94
CA SER A 196 13.94 48.70 17.70
C SER A 196 14.11 49.78 18.75
#